data_AF-A0A722BPF7-F1
#
_entry.id   AF-A0A722BPF7-F1
#
_cell.length_a   1.000
_cell.length_b   1.000
_cell.length_c   1.000
_cell.angle_alpha   90.00
_cell.angle_beta   90.00
_cell.angle_gamma   90.00
#
_symmetry.space_group_name_H-M   'P 1'
#
loop_
_entity.id
_entity.type
_entity.pdbx_description
1 polymer ?
#
loop_
_entity_poly.entity_id
_entity_poly.type
_entity_poly.pdbx_seq_one_letter_code
_entity_poly.pdbx_strand_id
1 'polypeptide(L)'
;MSPALRNSVIAAISGGAIAIASVLITGPSGNDGLEGVRYKPYKDVVGVLTVCYGHTGKDIIPGKTYTEAECKDLLNKDLATV
;
A
#
# COMPACT_ATOMS: atom_id res chain seq x y z
N MET A 1 -4.75 -2.27 17.44
CA MET A 1 -5.26 -2.98 16.24
C MET A 1 -6.75 -3.20 16.40
N SER A 2 -7.56 -2.79 15.42
CA SER A 2 -9.01 -3.02 15.45
C SER A 2 -9.31 -4.52 15.32
N PRO A 3 -10.46 -5.01 15.82
CA PRO A 3 -10.89 -6.38 15.60
C PRO A 3 -10.96 -6.76 14.12
N ALA A 4 -11.39 -5.83 13.26
CA ALA A 4 -11.45 -6.03 11.82
C ALA A 4 -10.06 -6.30 11.21
N LEU A 5 -9.07 -5.44 11.51
CA LEU A 5 -7.71 -5.63 11.02
C LEU A 5 -7.08 -6.94 11.53
N ARG A 6 -7.32 -7.30 12.80
CA ARG A 6 -6.87 -8.59 13.36
C ARG A 6 -7.43 -9.77 12.57
N ASN A 7 -8.73 -9.75 12.29
CA ASN A 7 -9.39 -10.85 11.58
C ASN A 7 -8.90 -10.96 10.12
N SER A 8 -8.69 -9.83 9.44
CA SER A 8 -8.10 -9.83 8.10
C SER A 8 -6.68 -10.36 8.07
N VAL A 9 -5.85 -10.03 9.08
CA VAL A 9 -4.52 -10.60 9.21
C VAL A 9 -4.57 -12.11 9.40
N ILE A 10 -5.44 -12.61 10.29
CA ILE A 10 -5.62 -14.06 10.50
C ILE A 10 -6.04 -14.75 9.20
N ALA A 11 -6.95 -14.16 8.44
CA ALA A 11 -7.38 -14.69 7.15
C ALA A 11 -6.25 -14.72 6.09
N ALA A 12 -5.29 -13.81 6.18
CA ALA A 12 -4.16 -13.72 5.25
C ALA A 12 -2.97 -14.63 5.58
N ILE A 13 -2.95 -15.27 6.77
CA ILE A 13 -1.82 -16.11 7.21
C ILE A 13 -1.48 -17.21 6.21
N SER A 14 -2.48 -17.83 5.58
CA SER A 14 -2.28 -18.89 4.59
C SER A 14 -1.59 -18.41 3.31
N GLY A 15 -1.65 -17.11 3.02
CA GLY A 15 -0.94 -16.48 1.89
C GLY A 15 0.52 -16.13 2.17
N GLY A 16 1.02 -16.43 3.37
CA GLY A 16 2.41 -16.18 3.77
C GLY A 16 2.72 -14.72 4.11
N ALA A 17 4.01 -14.41 4.26
CA ALA A 17 4.48 -13.12 4.77
C ALA A 17 4.04 -11.93 3.90
N ILE A 18 4.06 -12.09 2.56
CA ILE A 18 3.64 -11.04 1.62
C ILE A 18 2.16 -10.69 1.84
N ALA A 19 1.27 -11.68 1.92
CA ALA A 19 -0.16 -11.44 2.13
C ALA A 19 -0.44 -10.77 3.48
N ILE A 20 0.27 -11.17 4.53
CA ILE A 20 0.18 -10.53 5.85
C ILE A 20 0.60 -9.05 5.76
N ALA A 21 1.74 -8.78 5.11
CA ALA A 21 2.24 -7.42 4.93
C ALA A 21 1.27 -6.56 4.12
N SER A 22 0.72 -7.07 3.01
CA SER A 22 -0.28 -6.38 2.20
C SER A 22 -1.48 -5.96 3.05
N VAL A 23 -2.03 -6.86 3.88
CA VAL A 23 -3.19 -6.54 4.73
C VAL A 23 -2.85 -5.51 5.81
N LEU A 24 -1.66 -5.57 6.40
CA LEU A 24 -1.24 -4.56 7.39
C LEU A 24 -1.11 -3.17 6.75
N ILE A 25 -0.60 -3.11 5.52
CA ILE A 25 -0.39 -1.86 4.78
C ILE A 25 -1.72 -1.25 4.33
N THR A 26 -2.56 -2.04 3.65
CA THR A 26 -3.80 -1.51 3.04
C THR A 26 -4.97 -1.49 4.01
N GLY A 27 -4.99 -2.40 4.98
CA GLY A 27 -6.15 -2.66 5.82
C GLY A 27 -7.30 -3.37 5.09
N PRO A 28 -8.35 -3.79 5.83
CA PRO A 28 -9.50 -4.51 5.28
C PRO A 28 -10.29 -3.73 4.23
N SER A 29 -10.37 -2.40 4.36
CA SER A 29 -11.10 -1.53 3.43
C SER A 29 -10.19 -0.94 2.34
N GLY A 30 -8.90 -1.28 2.34
CA GLY A 30 -7.93 -0.81 1.35
C GLY A 30 -7.38 0.60 1.60
N ASN A 31 -7.78 1.26 2.68
CA ASN A 31 -7.31 2.59 3.09
C ASN A 31 -7.24 2.78 4.62
N ASP A 32 -7.50 1.73 5.39
CA ASP A 32 -7.59 1.72 6.86
C ASP A 32 -6.48 0.88 7.52
N GLY A 33 -5.45 0.56 6.74
CA GLY A 33 -4.20 -0.03 7.22
C GLY A 33 -3.25 1.01 7.80
N LEU A 34 -1.98 0.63 7.92
CA LEU A 34 -0.96 1.46 8.56
C LEU A 34 -0.51 2.66 7.71
N GLU A 35 -0.49 2.52 6.38
CA GLU A 35 0.09 3.52 5.47
C GLU A 35 -0.95 4.53 4.93
N GLY A 36 -2.22 4.15 4.87
CA GLY A 36 -3.24 4.89 4.11
C GLY A 36 -2.97 4.86 2.60
N VAL A 37 -3.78 5.58 1.80
CA VAL A 37 -3.64 5.59 0.34
C VAL A 37 -3.83 6.99 -0.25
N ARG A 38 -2.97 7.36 -1.22
CA ARG A 38 -3.14 8.57 -2.03
C ARG A 38 -2.93 8.29 -3.52
N TYR A 39 -3.99 8.38 -4.30
CA TYR A 39 -3.98 8.07 -5.74
C TYR A 39 -3.27 9.11 -6.61
N LYS A 40 -3.08 10.33 -6.11
CA LYS A 40 -2.31 11.37 -6.81
C LYS A 40 -0.94 11.51 -6.16
N PRO A 41 0.15 11.53 -6.95
CA PRO A 41 1.49 11.78 -6.44
C PRO A 41 1.57 13.09 -5.66
N TYR A 42 2.26 13.05 -4.54
CA TYR A 42 2.48 14.19 -3.67
C TYR A 42 3.93 14.21 -3.18
N LYS A 43 4.41 15.38 -2.78
CA LYS A 43 5.68 15.46 -2.04
C LYS A 43 5.41 15.20 -0.57
N ASP A 44 6.11 14.24 0.00
CA ASP A 44 6.07 13.98 1.44
C ASP A 44 6.76 15.10 2.24
N VAL A 45 6.84 14.91 3.56
CA VAL A 45 7.41 15.90 4.49
C VAL A 45 8.91 16.15 4.29
N VAL A 46 9.63 15.25 3.60
CA VAL A 46 11.06 15.40 3.26
C VAL A 46 11.28 15.73 1.78
N GLY A 47 10.21 15.96 1.01
CA GLY A 47 10.27 16.40 -0.38
C GLY A 47 10.39 15.29 -1.42
N VAL A 48 10.25 14.01 -1.04
CA VAL A 48 10.27 12.86 -1.95
C VAL A 48 8.90 12.71 -2.60
N LEU A 49 8.88 12.38 -3.90
CA LEU A 49 7.65 12.13 -4.63
C LEU A 49 7.12 10.74 -4.26
N THR A 50 5.88 10.70 -3.75
CA THR A 50 5.26 9.50 -3.17
C THR A 50 3.83 9.33 -3.70
N VAL A 51 3.38 8.08 -3.89
CA VAL A 51 2.02 7.76 -4.35
C VAL A 51 1.52 6.45 -3.73
N CYS A 52 0.22 6.17 -3.85
CA CYS A 52 -0.41 4.92 -3.41
C CYS A 52 -0.17 4.65 -1.92
N TYR A 53 0.27 3.45 -1.57
CA TYR A 53 0.60 3.00 -0.21
C TYR A 53 2.05 3.33 0.15
N GLY A 54 2.45 4.59 0.00
CA GLY A 54 3.81 5.04 0.32
C GLY A 54 4.88 4.66 -0.72
N HIS A 55 4.49 4.26 -1.93
CA HIS A 55 5.43 3.94 -3.00
C HIS A 55 6.28 5.17 -3.38
N THR A 56 7.59 4.99 -3.46
CA THR A 56 8.57 5.98 -3.92
C THR A 56 9.43 5.39 -5.03
N GLY A 57 9.68 6.15 -6.09
CA GLY A 57 10.37 5.62 -7.26
C GLY A 57 10.49 6.61 -8.41
N LYS A 58 11.41 6.33 -9.34
CA LYS A 58 11.58 7.10 -10.58
C LYS A 58 10.48 6.83 -11.61
N ASP A 59 9.71 5.78 -11.39
CA ASP A 59 8.55 5.35 -12.19
C ASP A 59 7.25 6.06 -11.82
N ILE A 60 7.27 6.94 -10.81
CA ILE A 60 6.12 7.79 -10.49
C ILE A 60 5.96 8.88 -11.56
N ILE A 61 4.75 8.97 -12.13
CA ILE A 61 4.38 9.94 -13.17
C ILE A 61 3.71 11.16 -12.50
N PRO A 62 4.35 12.34 -12.45
CA PRO A 62 3.75 13.53 -11.85
C PRO A 62 2.42 13.91 -12.52
N GLY A 63 1.41 14.27 -11.73
CA GLY A 63 0.10 14.69 -12.22
C GLY A 63 -0.84 13.54 -12.65
N LYS A 64 -0.35 12.29 -12.71
CA LYS A 64 -1.21 11.12 -12.95
C LYS A 64 -2.12 10.87 -11.74
N THR A 65 -3.34 10.43 -11.99
CA THR A 65 -4.18 9.79 -10.97
C THR A 65 -4.10 8.28 -11.19
N TYR A 66 -3.56 7.57 -10.20
CA TYR A 66 -3.42 6.12 -10.24
C TYR A 66 -4.75 5.47 -9.84
N THR A 67 -5.05 4.35 -10.49
CA THR A 67 -6.18 3.50 -10.11
C THR A 67 -5.81 2.63 -8.90
N GLU A 68 -6.82 2.07 -8.24
CA GLU A 68 -6.61 1.13 -7.14
C GLU A 68 -5.79 -0.11 -7.59
N ALA A 69 -6.05 -0.60 -8.80
CA ALA A 69 -5.31 -1.73 -9.36
C ALA A 69 -3.83 -1.40 -9.55
N GLU A 70 -3.52 -0.23 -10.13
CA GLU A 70 -2.14 0.21 -10.29
C GLU A 70 -1.44 0.39 -8.93
N CYS A 71 -2.15 0.88 -7.91
CA CYS A 71 -1.59 0.97 -6.56
C CYS A 71 -1.31 -0.39 -5.92
N LYS A 72 -2.17 -1.39 -6.16
CA LYS A 72 -1.94 -2.76 -5.71
C LYS A 72 -0.77 -3.42 -6.44
N ASP A 73 -0.60 -3.16 -7.73
CA ASP A 73 0.53 -3.66 -8.50
C ASP A 73 1.85 -3.07 -8.00
N LEU A 74 1.89 -1.77 -7.71
CA LEU A 74 3.05 -1.12 -7.09
C LEU A 74 3.36 -1.72 -5.71
N LEU A 75 2.34 -1.90 -4.86
CA LEU A 75 2.52 -2.52 -3.55
C LEU A 75 3.10 -3.93 -3.64
N ASN A 76 2.58 -4.76 -4.54
CA ASN A 76 3.07 -6.12 -4.74
C ASN A 76 4.53 -6.13 -5.23
N LYS A 77 4.88 -5.20 -6.13
CA LYS A 77 6.25 -5.04 -6.61
C LYS A 77 7.21 -4.62 -5.49
N ASP A 78 6.80 -3.68 -4.65
CA ASP A 78 7.60 -3.22 -3.51
C ASP A 78 7.81 -4.36 -2.49
N LEU A 79 6.74 -5.09 -2.15
CA LEU A 79 6.81 -6.23 -1.23
C LEU A 79 7.59 -7.43 -1.79
N ALA A 80 7.73 -7.56 -3.10
CA ALA A 80 8.55 -8.61 -3.72
C ALA A 80 10.04 -8.22 -3.82
N THR A 81 10.39 -6.97 -3.51
CA THR A 81 11.77 -6.48 -3.57
C THR A 81 12.53 -6.69 -2.24
N VAL A 82 11.84 -7.17 -1.21
CA VAL A 82 12.40 -7.45 0.13
C VAL A 82 12.93 -8.88 0.29
#